data_AF-A0A959YIH0-F1
#
_entry.id   AF-A0A959YIH0-F1
#
_cell.length_a   1.000
_cell.length_b   1.000
_cell.length_c   1.000
_cell.angle_alpha   90.00
_cell.angle_beta   90.00
_cell.angle_gamma   90.00
#
_symmetry.space_group_name_H-M   'P 1'
#
loop_
_entity.id
_entity.type
_entity.pdbx_description
1 polymer ?
#
loop_
_entity_poly.entity_id
_entity_poly.type
_entity_poly.pdbx_seq_one_letter_code
_entity_poly.pdbx_strand_id
1 'polypeptide(L)'
;MAPKNKDIQDELRDIFPELATWPEPEEPEVPAGYFDRLEQEVLEKTIGRKKVIPMVARWVTAAAALVLLFIGWQFLRPQPQAAPDFQSQLAELDWLDVIAMLESEDIDLSAEELLSAGLITADDALESTGIDQDIVEETIEVESAEEVQYLPHDLPELDEDAWLDLFEDDFGL
;
A
#
# COMPACT_ATOMS: atom_id res chain seq x y z
N MET A 1 30.54 38.19 -63.62
CA MET A 1 29.93 39.52 -63.88
C MET A 1 28.42 39.29 -63.92
N ALA A 2 27.74 39.43 -62.78
CA ALA A 2 26.31 39.08 -62.67
C ALA A 2 25.46 40.17 -63.34
N PRO A 3 24.53 39.82 -64.25
CA PRO A 3 23.71 40.84 -64.88
C PRO A 3 22.61 41.32 -63.91
N LYS A 4 22.67 42.62 -63.63
CA LYS A 4 21.60 43.60 -63.35
C LYS A 4 20.25 43.07 -62.85
N ASN A 5 19.84 43.64 -61.70
CA ASN A 5 18.46 43.99 -61.32
C ASN A 5 17.54 44.05 -62.54
N LYS A 6 16.87 42.94 -62.86
CA LYS A 6 15.64 43.01 -63.64
C LYS A 6 14.55 43.38 -62.65
N ASP A 7 13.63 44.22 -63.09
CA ASP A 7 12.49 44.58 -62.29
C ASP A 7 11.71 43.30 -61.94
N ILE A 8 11.26 43.16 -60.69
CA ILE A 8 10.61 41.93 -60.22
C ILE A 8 9.36 41.64 -61.08
N GLN A 9 8.75 42.69 -61.62
CA GLN A 9 7.63 42.63 -62.56
C GLN A 9 8.01 42.00 -63.92
N ASP A 10 9.23 42.25 -64.42
CA ASP A 10 9.72 41.66 -65.67
C ASP A 10 9.99 40.16 -65.50
N GLU A 11 10.56 39.75 -64.36
CA GLU A 11 10.78 38.34 -64.05
C GLU A 11 9.46 37.60 -63.79
N LEU A 12 8.52 38.23 -63.08
CA LEU A 12 7.17 37.69 -62.87
C LEU A 12 6.42 37.51 -64.19
N ARG A 13 6.56 38.44 -65.14
CA ARG A 13 5.90 38.34 -66.46
C ARG A 13 6.42 37.17 -67.29
N ASP A 14 7.72 36.86 -67.18
CA ASP A 14 8.35 35.73 -67.87
C ASP A 14 7.97 34.36 -67.28
N ILE A 15 7.79 34.27 -65.96
CA ILE A 15 7.56 33.00 -65.25
C ILE A 15 6.06 32.74 -65.02
N PHE A 16 5.31 33.78 -64.65
CA PHE A 16 3.89 33.73 -64.30
C PHE A 16 3.14 34.96 -64.83
N PRO A 17 2.80 35.00 -66.13
CA PRO A 17 2.20 36.17 -66.77
C PRO A 17 0.87 36.62 -66.13
N GLU A 18 0.16 35.71 -65.46
CA GLU A 18 -1.07 35.99 -64.72
C GLU A 18 -0.84 36.88 -63.48
N LEU A 19 0.30 36.73 -62.80
CA LEU A 19 0.64 37.51 -61.59
C LEU A 19 1.16 38.91 -61.94
N ALA A 20 1.81 39.08 -63.09
CA ALA A 20 2.27 40.38 -63.57
C ALA A 20 1.13 41.34 -63.96
N THR A 21 -0.10 40.82 -64.11
CA THR A 21 -1.30 41.64 -64.33
C THR A 21 -2.05 41.98 -63.05
N TRP A 22 -1.61 41.47 -61.89
CA TRP A 22 -2.26 41.76 -60.63
C TRP A 22 -2.00 43.22 -60.23
N PRO A 23 -3.04 43.99 -59.85
CA PRO A 23 -2.85 45.35 -59.37
C PRO A 23 -1.98 45.31 -58.12
N GLU A 24 -0.88 46.07 -58.09
CA GLU A 24 0.04 46.10 -56.95
C GLU A 24 -0.78 46.30 -55.66
N PRO A 25 -0.71 45.34 -54.71
CA PRO A 25 -1.52 45.43 -53.52
C PRO A 25 -1.14 46.72 -52.79
N GLU A 26 -2.15 47.55 -52.49
CA GLU A 26 -1.95 48.74 -51.67
C GLU A 26 -1.22 48.32 -50.39
N GLU A 27 -0.18 49.07 -50.05
CA GLU A 27 0.55 48.82 -48.81
C GLU A 27 -0.45 48.85 -47.65
N PRO A 28 -0.53 47.78 -46.83
CA PRO A 28 -1.52 47.72 -45.77
C PRO A 28 -1.21 48.81 -44.74
N GLU A 29 -1.97 49.90 -44.80
CA GLU A 29 -1.89 50.98 -43.83
C GLU A 29 -2.56 50.55 -42.53
N VAL A 30 -1.83 50.69 -41.42
CA VAL A 30 -2.38 50.43 -40.09
C VAL A 30 -3.22 51.62 -39.62
N PRO A 31 -4.36 51.39 -38.93
CA PRO A 31 -5.13 52.48 -38.34
C PRO A 31 -4.30 53.31 -37.37
N ALA A 32 -4.54 54.63 -37.35
CA ALA A 32 -3.87 55.54 -36.43
C ALA A 32 -4.10 55.10 -34.96
N GLY A 33 -3.00 54.95 -34.22
CA GLY A 33 -3.03 54.53 -32.81
C GLY A 33 -3.17 53.01 -32.59
N TYR A 34 -3.02 52.18 -33.62
CA TYR A 34 -3.02 50.71 -33.49
C TYR A 34 -1.93 50.24 -32.52
N PHE A 35 -0.69 50.69 -32.70
CA PHE A 35 0.44 50.29 -31.86
C PHE A 35 0.36 50.85 -30.44
N ASP A 36 -0.21 52.04 -30.25
CA ASP A 36 -0.42 52.63 -28.92
C ASP A 36 -1.38 51.80 -28.06
N ARG A 37 -2.40 51.19 -28.67
CA ARG A 37 -3.37 50.31 -28.00
C ARG A 37 -2.85 48.88 -27.86
N LEU A 38 -2.03 48.43 -28.81
CA LEU A 38 -1.48 47.07 -28.82
C LEU A 38 -0.66 46.79 -27.54
N GLU A 39 0.16 47.74 -27.10
CA GLU A 39 0.93 47.59 -25.86
C GLU A 39 0.03 47.36 -24.65
N GLN A 40 -1.04 48.16 -24.52
CA GLN A 40 -2.00 48.04 -23.43
C GLN A 40 -2.76 46.71 -23.50
N GLU A 41 -3.20 46.29 -24.69
CA GLU A 41 -3.90 45.02 -24.88
C GLU A 41 -3.00 43.80 -24.58
N VAL A 42 -1.73 43.85 -24.97
CA VAL A 42 -0.76 42.79 -24.68
C VAL A 42 -0.50 42.73 -23.18
N LEU A 43 -0.30 43.87 -22.51
CA LEU A 43 -0.09 43.92 -21.07
C LEU A 43 -1.33 43.41 -20.31
N GLU A 44 -2.54 43.78 -20.72
CA GLU A 44 -3.78 43.31 -20.11
C GLU A 44 -3.94 41.79 -20.26
N LYS A 45 -3.61 41.24 -21.43
CA LYS A 45 -3.69 39.80 -21.71
C LYS A 45 -2.57 38.99 -21.05
N THR A 46 -1.42 39.60 -20.74
CA THR A 46 -0.22 38.88 -20.24
C THR A 46 0.04 39.08 -18.74
N ILE A 47 -0.34 40.22 -18.16
CA ILE A 47 -0.10 40.55 -16.74
C ILE A 47 -1.22 40.03 -15.84
N GLY A 48 -2.35 39.61 -16.40
CA GLY A 48 -3.37 38.87 -15.66
C GLY A 48 -2.76 37.61 -15.05
N ARG A 49 -2.39 37.67 -13.75
CA ARG A 49 -1.87 36.55 -12.96
C ARG A 49 -2.89 35.40 -13.01
N LYS A 50 -2.73 34.51 -13.99
CA LYS A 50 -3.48 33.28 -14.09
C LYS A 50 -3.13 32.47 -12.86
N LYS A 51 -4.09 32.33 -11.93
CA LYS A 51 -3.95 31.57 -10.68
C LYS A 51 -3.48 30.16 -11.02
N VAL A 52 -2.20 29.90 -10.82
CA VAL A 52 -1.59 28.60 -11.07
C VAL A 52 -2.07 27.69 -9.95
N ILE A 53 -3.07 26.86 -10.23
CA ILE A 53 -3.46 25.78 -9.32
C ILE A 53 -2.38 24.70 -9.50
N PRO A 54 -1.65 24.32 -8.44
CA PRO A 54 -0.63 23.28 -8.56
C PRO A 54 -1.32 21.96 -8.95
N MET A 55 -1.02 21.45 -10.14
CA MET A 55 -1.63 20.25 -10.72
C MET A 55 -1.47 18.99 -9.85
N VAL A 56 -0.52 18.99 -8.92
CA VAL A 56 -0.25 17.87 -8.00
C VAL A 56 -1.36 17.62 -6.98
N ALA A 57 -2.19 18.62 -6.65
CA ALA A 57 -3.21 18.46 -5.61
C ALA A 57 -4.27 17.39 -5.93
N ARG A 58 -4.52 17.10 -7.22
CA ARG A 58 -5.53 16.12 -7.64
C ARG A 58 -5.04 14.67 -7.60
N TRP A 59 -3.74 14.46 -7.61
CA TRP A 59 -3.14 13.12 -7.62
C TRP A 59 -2.78 12.63 -6.21
N VAL A 60 -2.63 13.55 -5.25
CA VAL A 60 -2.32 13.21 -3.86
C VAL A 60 -3.44 12.38 -3.22
N THR A 61 -4.70 12.71 -3.49
CA THR A 61 -5.84 11.94 -2.94
C THR A 61 -5.94 10.54 -3.54
N ALA A 62 -5.72 10.41 -4.85
CA ALA A 62 -5.70 9.12 -5.54
C ALA A 62 -4.51 8.24 -5.08
N ALA A 63 -3.33 8.83 -4.90
CA ALA A 63 -2.15 8.13 -4.40
C ALA A 63 -2.35 7.64 -2.95
N ALA A 64 -2.95 8.46 -2.08
CA ALA A 64 -3.25 8.06 -0.71
C ALA A 64 -4.24 6.87 -0.63
N ALA A 65 -5.26 6.86 -1.50
CA ALA A 65 -6.20 5.75 -1.57
C ALA A 65 -5.52 4.44 -2.00
N LEU A 66 -4.62 4.49 -2.98
CA LEU A 66 -3.86 3.31 -3.43
C LEU A 66 -2.91 2.79 -2.34
N VAL A 67 -2.30 3.66 -1.55
CA VAL A 67 -1.44 3.26 -0.42
C VAL A 67 -2.25 2.53 0.66
N LEU A 68 -3.44 3.05 1.01
CA LEU A 68 -4.33 2.39 1.97
C LEU A 68 -4.83 1.03 1.47
N LEU A 69 -5.16 0.94 0.19
CA LEU A 69 -5.59 -0.31 -0.45
C LEU A 69 -4.45 -1.33 -0.46
N PHE A 70 -3.21 -0.91 -0.71
CA PHE A 70 -2.03 -1.77 -0.68
C PHE A 70 -1.71 -2.28 0.73
N ILE A 71 -1.83 -1.43 1.76
CA ILE A 71 -1.63 -1.82 3.16
C ILE A 71 -2.74 -2.78 3.61
N GLY A 72 -3.99 -2.47 3.30
CA GLY A 72 -5.13 -3.34 3.58
C GLY A 72 -4.98 -4.71 2.90
N TRP A 73 -4.54 -4.73 1.65
CA TRP A 73 -4.26 -5.97 0.93
C TRP A 73 -3.10 -6.76 1.55
N GLN A 74 -2.03 -6.10 2.02
CA GLN A 74 -0.96 -6.75 2.77
C GLN A 74 -1.47 -7.44 4.03
N PHE A 75 -2.41 -6.82 4.74
CA PHE A 75 -2.99 -7.39 5.96
C PHE A 75 -3.94 -8.56 5.69
N LEU A 76 -4.55 -8.60 4.50
CA LEU A 76 -5.45 -9.67 4.08
C LEU A 76 -4.73 -10.86 3.43
N ARG A 77 -3.43 -10.71 3.11
CA ARG A 77 -2.63 -11.87 2.70
C ARG A 77 -2.51 -12.78 3.91
N PRO A 78 -2.92 -14.06 3.82
CA PRO A 78 -2.57 -15.02 4.86
C PRO A 78 -1.05 -15.00 4.93
N GLN A 79 -0.50 -14.45 6.01
CA GLN A 79 0.91 -14.64 6.27
C GLN A 79 1.09 -16.15 6.29
N PRO A 80 1.98 -16.72 5.45
CA PRO A 80 2.43 -18.07 5.70
C PRO A 80 3.07 -17.98 7.08
N GLN A 81 2.31 -18.37 8.10
CA GLN A 81 2.87 -18.77 9.36
C GLN A 81 3.63 -20.03 9.03
N ALA A 82 4.82 -19.84 8.45
CA ALA A 82 5.91 -20.74 8.70
C ALA A 82 6.00 -20.72 10.21
N ALA A 83 5.41 -21.74 10.83
CA ALA A 83 5.63 -22.00 12.23
C ALA A 83 7.14 -21.81 12.43
N PRO A 84 7.58 -20.93 13.34
CA PRO A 84 9.00 -20.75 13.59
C PRO A 84 9.56 -22.14 13.75
N ASP A 85 10.46 -22.54 12.85
CA ASP A 85 11.05 -23.86 12.93
C ASP A 85 11.93 -23.82 14.17
N PHE A 86 11.33 -24.26 15.28
CA PHE A 86 11.94 -24.26 16.59
C PHE A 86 13.26 -25.00 16.54
N GLN A 87 13.42 -25.98 15.64
CA GLN A 87 14.70 -26.64 15.42
C GLN A 87 15.76 -25.72 14.83
N SER A 88 15.39 -24.86 13.87
CA SER A 88 16.29 -23.87 13.30
C SER A 88 16.69 -22.80 14.32
N GLN A 89 15.77 -22.38 15.19
CA GLN A 89 16.05 -21.41 16.27
C GLN A 89 16.89 -22.02 17.40
N LEU A 90 16.63 -23.28 17.76
CA LEU A 90 17.46 -24.02 18.71
C LEU A 90 18.85 -24.32 18.15
N ALA A 91 18.99 -24.52 16.83
CA ALA A 91 20.28 -24.72 16.19
C ALA A 91 21.11 -23.44 16.11
N GLU A 92 20.46 -22.27 16.15
CA GLU A 92 21.11 -20.96 16.17
C GLU A 92 21.47 -20.50 17.59
N LEU A 93 20.82 -21.04 18.64
CA LEU A 93 21.22 -20.79 20.01
C LEU A 93 22.56 -21.47 20.31
N ASP A 94 23.57 -20.66 20.64
CA ASP A 94 24.82 -21.17 21.18
C ASP A 94 24.60 -21.68 22.61
N TRP A 95 25.17 -22.84 22.93
CA TRP A 95 25.06 -23.42 24.27
C TRP A 95 25.64 -22.50 25.35
N LEU A 96 26.59 -21.65 24.96
CA LEU A 96 27.19 -20.64 25.83
C LEU A 96 26.18 -19.56 26.24
N ASP A 97 25.28 -19.17 25.32
CA ASP A 97 24.21 -18.20 25.60
C ASP A 97 23.14 -18.83 26.50
N VAL A 98 22.84 -20.13 26.33
CA VAL A 98 21.92 -20.85 27.22
C VAL A 98 22.43 -20.87 28.65
N ILE A 99 23.72 -21.14 28.86
CA ILE A 99 24.33 -21.14 30.20
C ILE A 99 24.37 -19.73 30.78
N ALA A 100 24.76 -18.73 29.99
CA ALA A 100 24.76 -17.35 30.43
C ALA A 100 23.35 -16.87 30.81
N MET A 101 22.33 -17.30 30.07
CA MET A 101 20.94 -17.02 30.36
C MET A 101 20.50 -17.71 31.66
N LEU A 102 20.81 -19.01 31.83
CA LEU A 102 20.55 -19.77 33.07
C LEU A 102 21.29 -19.22 34.29
N GLU A 103 22.48 -18.66 34.12
CA GLU A 103 23.26 -18.06 35.21
C GLU A 103 22.77 -16.64 35.56
N SER A 104 22.16 -15.95 34.59
CA SER A 104 21.61 -14.61 34.79
C SER A 104 20.19 -14.59 35.35
N GLU A 105 19.40 -15.62 35.06
CA GLU A 105 18.07 -15.81 35.64
C GLU A 105 18.23 -16.64 36.92
N ASP A 106 18.08 -15.99 38.07
CA ASP A 106 17.84 -16.66 39.36
C ASP A 106 16.44 -17.29 39.26
N ILE A 107 16.36 -18.50 38.71
CA ILE A 107 15.07 -19.17 38.50
C ILE A 107 14.60 -19.70 39.86
N ASP A 108 13.81 -18.88 40.55
CA ASP A 108 13.19 -19.20 41.84
C ASP A 108 12.01 -20.17 41.63
N LEU A 109 12.31 -21.38 41.15
CA LEU A 109 11.32 -22.42 40.90
C LEU A 109 10.92 -23.05 42.23
N SER A 110 9.66 -22.85 42.61
CA SER A 110 9.08 -23.54 43.75
C SER A 110 8.96 -25.05 43.49
N ALA A 111 9.00 -25.85 44.55
CA ALA A 111 8.86 -27.30 44.44
C ALA A 111 7.52 -27.71 43.77
N GLU A 112 6.45 -26.93 43.97
CA GLU A 112 5.14 -27.14 43.34
C GLU A 112 5.20 -26.99 41.81
N GLU A 113 5.96 -26.01 41.32
CA GLU A 113 6.11 -25.76 39.90
C GLU A 113 6.93 -26.85 39.21
N LEU A 114 8.00 -27.32 39.86
CA LEU A 114 8.79 -28.46 39.40
C LEU A 114 8.01 -29.78 39.38
N LEU A 115 7.11 -29.98 40.36
CA LEU A 115 6.18 -31.11 40.38
C LEU A 115 5.19 -31.05 39.21
N SER A 116 4.62 -29.87 38.95
CA SER A 116 3.67 -29.66 37.86
C SER A 116 4.30 -29.87 36.48
N ALA A 117 5.57 -29.51 36.33
CA ALA A 117 6.36 -29.74 35.13
C ALA A 117 6.82 -31.21 34.98
N GLY A 118 6.59 -32.04 35.99
CA GLY A 118 6.99 -33.45 36.03
C GLY A 118 8.51 -33.65 36.11
N LEU A 119 9.26 -32.64 36.56
CA LEU A 119 10.72 -32.67 36.65
C LEU A 119 11.21 -33.40 37.91
N ILE A 120 10.40 -33.38 38.97
CA ILE A 120 10.61 -34.09 40.24
C ILE A 120 9.33 -34.86 40.59
N THR A 121 9.45 -35.91 41.38
CA THR A 121 8.28 -36.67 41.86
C THR A 121 7.78 -36.13 43.21
N ALA A 122 6.51 -36.41 43.54
CA ALA A 122 5.91 -36.01 44.83
C ALA A 122 6.70 -36.54 46.04
N ASP A 123 7.36 -37.70 45.88
CA ASP A 123 8.21 -38.30 46.91
C ASP A 123 9.50 -37.47 47.11
N ASP A 124 10.13 -37.04 46.02
CA ASP A 124 11.35 -36.21 46.05
C ASP A 124 11.09 -34.78 46.57
N ALA A 125 9.92 -34.21 46.28
CA ALA A 125 9.55 -32.87 46.73
C ALA A 125 9.27 -32.78 48.25
N LEU A 126 8.76 -33.87 48.82
CA LEU A 126 8.50 -33.98 50.27
C LEU A 126 9.80 -34.04 51.08
N GLU A 127 10.88 -34.61 50.52
CA GLU A 127 12.20 -34.65 51.18
C GLU A 127 12.87 -33.26 51.20
N SER A 128 12.60 -32.42 50.20
CA SER A 128 13.26 -31.12 50.05
C SER A 128 12.61 -29.97 50.83
N THR A 129 11.30 -30.00 51.08
CA THR A 129 10.58 -28.84 51.64
C THR A 129 10.19 -28.98 53.11
N GLY A 130 10.26 -30.17 53.70
CA GLY A 130 9.91 -30.38 55.12
C GLY A 130 8.48 -29.97 55.46
N ILE A 131 7.57 -30.04 54.48
CA ILE A 131 6.15 -29.70 54.62
C ILE A 131 5.38 -31.00 54.94
N ASP A 132 4.63 -30.99 56.04
CA ASP A 132 3.81 -32.12 56.52
C ASP A 132 2.73 -32.52 55.49
N GLN A 133 2.51 -33.84 55.34
CA GLN A 133 1.68 -34.49 54.31
C GLN A 133 0.18 -34.15 54.31
N ASP A 134 -0.33 -33.41 55.31
CA ASP A 134 -1.77 -33.22 55.52
C ASP A 134 -2.43 -32.15 54.63
N ILE A 135 -1.68 -31.43 53.77
CA ILE A 135 -2.22 -30.30 52.97
C ILE A 135 -2.57 -30.70 51.52
N VAL A 136 -2.00 -31.77 50.98
CA VAL A 136 -2.06 -32.06 49.52
C VAL A 136 -3.33 -32.81 49.09
N GLU A 137 -4.05 -33.45 50.01
CA GLU A 137 -5.26 -34.22 49.66
C GLU A 137 -6.51 -33.37 49.34
N GLU A 138 -6.52 -32.06 49.61
CA GLU A 138 -7.73 -31.22 49.46
C GLU A 138 -7.91 -30.57 48.07
N THR A 139 -6.89 -30.57 47.19
CA THR A 139 -6.96 -29.81 45.92
C THR A 139 -7.21 -30.65 44.66
N ILE A 140 -7.39 -31.96 44.79
CA ILE A 140 -7.72 -32.84 43.65
C ILE A 140 -9.18 -33.33 43.76
N GLU A 141 -10.13 -32.39 43.80
CA GLU A 141 -11.54 -32.66 43.46
C GLU A 141 -11.82 -32.18 42.04
N VAL A 142 -11.54 -33.10 41.11
CA VAL A 142 -12.12 -33.32 39.78
C VAL A 142 -13.30 -32.40 39.38
N GLU A 143 -13.03 -31.40 38.53
CA GLU A 143 -14.09 -30.77 37.71
C GLU A 143 -14.19 -31.52 36.38
N SER A 144 -15.06 -32.53 36.37
CA SER A 144 -15.38 -33.36 35.21
C SER A 144 -16.40 -32.69 34.30
N ALA A 145 -16.09 -32.64 33.01
CA ALA A 145 -17.02 -32.73 31.88
C ALA A 145 -18.14 -31.66 31.78
N GLU A 146 -17.91 -30.62 30.98
CA GLU A 146 -18.98 -29.86 30.33
C GLU A 146 -18.91 -29.99 28.79
N GLU A 147 -19.72 -30.93 28.32
CA GLU A 147 -20.48 -31.02 27.07
C GLU A 147 -20.25 -29.93 25.99
N VAL A 148 -19.47 -30.29 24.96
CA VAL A 148 -19.37 -29.53 23.70
C VAL A 148 -20.67 -29.68 22.90
N GLN A 149 -21.47 -28.61 22.88
CA GLN A 149 -22.75 -28.52 22.16
C GLN A 149 -22.52 -28.45 20.63
N TYR A 150 -23.18 -29.33 19.89
CA TYR A 150 -23.04 -29.53 18.44
C TYR A 150 -23.37 -28.27 17.60
N LEU A 151 -22.48 -27.97 16.65
CA LEU A 151 -22.73 -27.09 15.49
C LEU A 151 -23.85 -27.66 14.60
N PRO A 152 -24.85 -26.89 14.17
CA PRO A 152 -25.86 -27.38 13.23
C PRO A 152 -25.20 -27.61 11.86
N HIS A 153 -25.20 -28.87 11.43
CA HIS A 153 -24.54 -29.36 10.22
C HIS A 153 -25.50 -29.41 9.03
N ASP A 154 -26.27 -28.34 8.80
CA ASP A 154 -27.14 -28.22 7.63
C ASP A 154 -26.76 -26.96 6.85
N LEU A 155 -25.70 -27.08 6.05
CA LEU A 155 -25.50 -26.17 4.93
C LEU A 155 -26.45 -26.63 3.81
N PRO A 156 -27.31 -25.74 3.27
CA PRO A 156 -28.06 -26.09 2.08
C PRO A 156 -27.07 -26.40 0.96
N GLU A 157 -27.24 -27.54 0.30
CA GLU A 157 -26.55 -27.86 -0.95
C GLU A 157 -26.98 -26.84 -2.00
N LEU A 158 -26.23 -25.73 -2.08
CA LEU A 158 -26.35 -24.77 -3.17
C LEU A 158 -25.81 -25.45 -4.42
N ASP A 159 -26.66 -25.53 -5.44
CA ASP A 159 -26.23 -25.97 -6.77
C ASP A 159 -25.15 -25.02 -7.31
N GLU A 160 -24.27 -25.54 -8.17
CA GLU A 160 -23.15 -24.77 -8.71
C GLU A 160 -23.64 -23.51 -9.47
N ASP A 161 -24.89 -23.49 -9.90
CA ASP A 161 -25.53 -22.39 -10.60
C ASP A 161 -26.05 -21.28 -9.66
N ALA A 162 -26.53 -21.59 -8.44
CA ALA A 162 -26.91 -20.56 -7.45
C ALA A 162 -25.72 -19.77 -6.92
N TRP A 163 -24.51 -20.33 -6.98
CA TRP A 163 -23.29 -19.59 -6.65
C TRP A 163 -23.02 -18.45 -7.64
N LEU A 164 -23.36 -18.64 -8.92
CA LEU A 164 -23.15 -17.63 -9.95
C LEU A 164 -24.14 -16.46 -9.81
N ASP A 165 -25.41 -16.76 -9.56
CA ASP A 165 -26.45 -15.74 -9.36
C ASP A 165 -26.18 -14.85 -8.14
N LEU A 166 -25.61 -15.41 -7.05
CA LEU A 166 -25.29 -14.63 -5.85
C LEU A 166 -24.17 -13.60 -6.09
N PHE A 167 -23.24 -13.87 -7.00
CA PHE A 167 -22.14 -12.96 -7.32
C PHE A 167 -22.50 -11.94 -8.41
N GLU A 168 -23.43 -12.27 -9.31
CA GLU A 168 -23.78 -11.42 -10.44
C GLU A 168 -24.68 -10.24 -10.02
N ASP A 169 -25.54 -10.43 -9.02
CA ASP A 169 -26.47 -9.40 -8.54
C ASP A 169 -25.79 -8.32 -7.65
N ASP A 170 -24.69 -8.65 -6.96
CA ASP A 170 -23.97 -7.71 -6.08
C ASP A 170 -22.82 -6.97 -6.80
N PHE A 171 -22.33 -7.51 -7.93
CA PHE A 171 -21.24 -6.91 -8.71
C PHE A 171 -21.63 -6.31 -10.06
N GLY A 172 -22.89 -6.44 -10.49
CA GLY A 172 -23.48 -5.64 -11.58
C GLY A 172 -22.58 -5.47 -12.80
N LEU A 173 -22.11 -6.59 -13.36
CA LEU A 173 -21.39 -6.64 -14.64
C LEU A 173 -22.33 -7.01 -15.79
#